data_AF-A0A8D5U2M7-F1
#
_entry.id   AF-A0A8D5U2M7-F1
#
_cell.length_a   1.000
_cell.length_b   1.000
_cell.length_c   1.000
_cell.angle_alpha   90.00
_cell.angle_beta   90.00
_cell.angle_gamma   90.00
#
_symmetry.space_group_name_H-M   'P 1'
#
loop_
_entity.id
_entity.type
_entity.pdbx_description
1 polymer ?
#
loop_
_entity_poly.entity_id
_entity_poly.type
_entity_poly.pdbx_seq_one_letter_code
_entity_poly.pdbx_strand_id
1 'polypeptide(L)'
;MEVVRKAADMPAPDKLSDAIYGLKLVEVDVTTALSVVIKAMKDEKFRNFFVSILYQCLGGYLKNVSSTYIVTEDDVNKFEKSLQGKSKSTMAMRMRYLRLRVTRLGYELNPDRFRDLLAELG
;
A
#
# COMPACT_ATOMS: atom_id res chain seq x y z
N MET A 1 27.20 4.62 33.50
CA MET A 1 27.27 3.34 32.76
C MET A 1 26.06 2.47 33.13
N GLU A 2 24.84 2.95 32.86
CA GLU A 2 23.59 2.23 33.24
C GLU A 2 22.61 2.11 32.06
N VAL A 3 22.64 3.09 31.16
CA VAL A 3 21.90 3.06 29.88
C VAL A 3 22.38 1.97 28.91
N VAL A 4 23.65 1.54 28.99
CA VAL A 4 24.20 0.51 28.09
C VAL A 4 23.76 -0.91 28.51
N ARG A 5 23.48 -1.14 29.81
CA ARG A 5 23.00 -2.44 30.29
C ARG A 5 21.55 -2.71 29.92
N LYS A 6 20.73 -1.65 29.82
CA LYS A 6 19.30 -1.77 29.47
C LYS A 6 19.03 -2.12 28.00
N ALA A 7 20.02 -1.90 27.12
CA ALA A 7 19.93 -2.25 25.70
C ALA A 7 20.23 -3.74 25.44
N ALA A 8 20.95 -4.41 26.34
CA ALA A 8 21.33 -5.82 26.19
C ALA A 8 20.18 -6.80 26.54
N ASP A 9 19.18 -6.35 27.30
CA ASP A 9 17.98 -7.12 27.65
C ASP A 9 16.80 -6.88 26.69
N MET A 10 16.98 -6.07 25.64
CA MET A 10 15.91 -5.85 24.67
C MET A 10 15.80 -7.10 23.78
N PRO A 11 14.70 -7.86 23.84
CA PRO A 11 14.53 -9.02 22.98
C PRO A 11 14.60 -8.57 21.53
N ALA A 12 15.27 -9.34 20.67
CA ALA A 12 15.24 -9.12 19.24
C ALA A 12 13.77 -9.02 18.76
N PRO A 13 13.46 -8.18 17.75
CA PRO A 13 12.09 -7.82 17.38
C PRO A 13 11.17 -9.00 17.06
N ASP A 14 11.75 -10.15 16.68
CA ASP A 14 11.11 -11.46 16.49
C ASP A 14 10.53 -12.04 17.80
N LYS A 15 11.22 -11.87 18.93
CA LYS A 15 10.73 -12.32 20.25
C LYS A 15 9.61 -11.44 20.80
N LEU A 16 9.54 -10.19 20.36
CA LEU A 16 8.50 -9.25 20.78
C LEU A 16 7.15 -9.57 20.11
N SER A 17 7.16 -9.99 18.83
CA SER A 17 5.93 -10.40 18.14
C SER A 17 5.34 -11.70 18.70
N ASP A 18 6.21 -12.67 19.05
CA ASP A 18 5.81 -13.93 19.65
C ASP A 18 5.12 -13.72 21.02
N ALA A 19 5.62 -12.77 21.81
CA ALA A 19 5.06 -12.44 23.13
C ALA A 19 3.76 -11.63 23.07
N ILE A 20 3.58 -10.78 22.06
CA ILE A 20 2.38 -9.92 21.92
C ILE A 20 1.21 -10.70 21.30
N TYR A 21 1.46 -11.60 20.36
CA TYR A 21 0.40 -12.24 19.59
C TYR A 21 0.27 -13.75 19.81
N GLY A 22 1.22 -14.41 20.47
CA GLY A 22 1.20 -15.87 20.67
C GLY A 22 1.31 -16.68 19.38
N LEU A 23 1.69 -16.02 18.27
CA LEU A 23 1.83 -16.61 16.94
C LEU A 23 3.32 -16.75 16.67
N LYS A 24 3.80 -17.99 16.54
CA LYS A 24 5.18 -18.24 16.09
C LYS A 24 5.36 -17.61 14.71
N LEU A 25 6.43 -16.82 14.55
CA LEU A 25 6.87 -16.41 13.22
C LEU A 25 7.13 -17.67 12.38
N VAL A 26 6.33 -17.89 11.35
CA VAL A 26 6.55 -18.95 10.34
C VAL A 26 7.06 -18.26 9.08
N GLU A 27 8.14 -18.79 8.49
CA GLU A 27 8.55 -18.34 7.17
C GLU A 27 7.42 -18.64 6.17
N VAL A 28 6.90 -17.59 5.52
CA VAL A 28 5.86 -17.71 4.51
C VAL A 28 6.50 -17.43 3.15
N ASP A 29 6.56 -18.45 2.30
CA ASP A 29 6.97 -18.28 0.91
C ASP A 29 5.85 -17.66 0.05
N VAL A 30 6.22 -17.19 -1.15
CA VAL A 30 5.30 -16.52 -2.09
C VAL A 30 4.12 -17.42 -2.50
N THR A 31 4.36 -18.71 -2.69
CA THR A 31 3.31 -19.68 -3.08
C THR A 31 2.30 -19.86 -1.96
N THR A 32 2.79 -19.94 -0.73
CA THR A 32 1.94 -20.05 0.47
C THR A 32 1.10 -18.77 0.65
N ALA A 33 1.71 -17.59 0.50
CA ALA A 33 0.98 -16.33 0.54
C ALA A 33 -0.13 -16.24 -0.53
N LEU A 34 0.20 -16.58 -1.78
CA LEU A 34 -0.78 -16.60 -2.88
C LEU A 34 -1.91 -17.61 -2.63
N SER A 35 -1.60 -18.77 -2.07
CA SER A 35 -2.58 -19.81 -1.76
C SER A 35 -3.60 -19.33 -0.72
N VAL A 36 -3.17 -18.56 0.28
CA VAL A 36 -4.07 -17.92 1.26
C VAL A 36 -5.01 -16.91 0.58
N VAL A 37 -4.48 -16.10 -0.34
CA VAL A 37 -5.30 -15.15 -1.12
C VAL A 37 -6.34 -15.89 -1.98
N ILE A 38 -5.91 -16.93 -2.71
CA ILE A 38 -6.81 -17.75 -3.54
C ILE A 38 -7.90 -18.40 -2.69
N LYS A 39 -7.56 -18.89 -1.48
CA LYS A 39 -8.54 -19.46 -0.54
C LYS A 39 -9.55 -18.40 -0.11
N ALA A 40 -9.11 -17.20 0.27
CA ALA A 40 -10.01 -16.10 0.61
C ALA A 40 -10.92 -15.67 -0.56
N MET A 41 -10.45 -15.77 -1.81
CA MET A 41 -11.32 -15.53 -2.96
C MET A 41 -12.44 -16.58 -3.09
N LYS A 42 -12.12 -17.85 -2.86
CA LYS A 42 -13.03 -18.99 -3.10
C LYS A 42 -13.94 -19.35 -1.91
N ASP A 43 -13.50 -19.06 -0.68
CA ASP A 43 -14.20 -19.43 0.55
C ASP A 43 -14.58 -18.18 1.34
N GLU A 44 -15.88 -17.87 1.37
CA GLU A 44 -16.41 -16.69 2.05
C GLU A 44 -16.21 -16.71 3.56
N LYS A 45 -16.35 -17.87 4.19
CA LYS A 45 -16.19 -17.99 5.64
C LYS A 45 -14.74 -17.74 6.02
N PHE A 46 -13.81 -18.31 5.26
CA PHE A 46 -12.38 -18.05 5.43
C PHE A 46 -12.03 -16.59 5.13
N ARG A 47 -12.60 -16.00 4.08
CA ARG A 47 -12.39 -14.58 3.74
C ARG A 47 -12.76 -13.66 4.88
N ASN A 48 -13.96 -13.81 5.42
CA ASN A 48 -14.47 -12.92 6.46
C ASN A 48 -13.62 -13.03 7.74
N PHE A 49 -13.22 -14.25 8.09
CA PHE A 49 -12.28 -14.49 9.18
C PHE A 49 -10.91 -13.85 8.91
N PHE A 50 -10.31 -14.12 7.75
CA PHE A 50 -9.00 -13.58 7.38
C PHE A 50 -8.98 -12.05 7.37
N VAL A 51 -10.01 -11.43 6.81
CA VAL A 51 -10.18 -9.97 6.79
C VAL A 51 -10.32 -9.42 8.22
N SER A 52 -11.06 -10.08 9.12
CA SER A 52 -11.15 -9.64 10.51
C SER A 52 -9.80 -9.63 11.23
N ILE A 53 -8.95 -10.63 10.97
CA ILE A 53 -7.59 -10.69 11.52
C ILE A 53 -6.73 -9.56 10.92
N LEU A 54 -6.79 -9.36 9.60
CA LEU A 54 -6.07 -8.26 8.95
C LEU A 54 -6.47 -6.91 9.53
N TYR A 55 -7.75 -6.66 9.82
CA TYR A 55 -8.18 -5.44 10.47
C TYR A 55 -7.72 -5.32 11.94
N GLN A 56 -7.72 -6.42 12.70
CA GLN A 56 -7.26 -6.41 14.09
C GLN A 56 -5.75 -6.16 14.19
N CYS A 57 -4.96 -6.78 13.32
CA CYS A 57 -3.49 -6.68 13.35
C CYS A 57 -2.98 -5.45 12.59
N LEU A 58 -3.58 -5.15 11.43
CA LEU A 58 -3.10 -4.13 10.51
C LEU A 58 -4.07 -2.97 10.34
N GLY A 59 -5.18 -2.88 11.08
CA GLY A 59 -6.21 -1.86 10.85
C GLY A 59 -5.69 -0.42 10.87
N GLY A 60 -4.74 -0.09 11.75
CA GLY A 60 -4.09 1.23 11.76
C GLY A 60 -3.24 1.47 10.51
N TYR A 61 -2.51 0.45 10.06
CA TYR A 61 -1.70 0.49 8.83
C TYR A 61 -2.59 0.54 7.58
N LEU A 62 -3.64 -0.27 7.52
CA LEU A 62 -4.63 -0.32 6.44
C LEU A 62 -5.38 1.01 6.30
N LYS A 63 -5.64 1.76 7.37
CA LYS A 63 -6.21 3.11 7.27
C LYS A 63 -5.26 4.09 6.56
N ASN A 64 -3.95 3.96 6.78
CA ASN A 64 -2.94 4.78 6.14
C ASN A 64 -2.69 4.33 4.69
N VAL A 65 -2.66 3.02 4.43
CA VAL A 65 -2.52 2.46 3.08
C VAL A 65 -3.79 2.60 2.25
N SER A 66 -4.99 2.58 2.84
CA SER A 66 -6.25 2.84 2.12
C SER A 66 -6.36 4.27 1.60
N SER A 67 -5.54 5.19 2.13
CA SER A 67 -5.41 6.53 1.56
C SER A 67 -4.46 6.58 0.35
N THR A 68 -3.75 5.48 0.08
CA THR A 68 -2.84 5.33 -1.06
C THR A 68 -3.57 4.62 -2.19
N TYR A 69 -3.95 5.37 -3.22
CA TYR A 69 -4.52 4.86 -4.45
C TYR A 69 -3.40 4.47 -5.42
N ILE A 70 -3.33 3.21 -5.82
CA ILE A 70 -2.37 2.74 -6.83
C ILE A 70 -2.95 3.06 -8.21
N VAL A 71 -2.24 3.89 -8.98
CA VAL A 71 -2.63 4.25 -10.34
C VAL A 71 -2.37 3.08 -11.28
N THR A 72 -3.45 2.54 -11.85
CA THR A 72 -3.40 1.44 -12.82
C THR A 72 -3.39 1.94 -14.26
N GLU A 73 -3.07 1.07 -15.22
CA GLU A 73 -3.23 1.40 -16.65
C GLU A 73 -4.68 1.73 -17.02
N ASP A 74 -5.65 1.06 -16.38
CA ASP A 74 -7.07 1.35 -16.58
C ASP A 74 -7.43 2.79 -16.20
N ASP A 75 -6.77 3.35 -15.19
CA ASP A 75 -6.98 4.74 -14.78
C ASP A 75 -6.38 5.73 -15.77
N VAL A 76 -5.22 5.40 -16.34
CA VAL A 76 -4.62 6.16 -17.44
C VAL A 76 -5.54 6.14 -18.66
N ASN A 77 -6.11 4.99 -18.99
CA ASN A 77 -7.06 4.82 -20.10
C ASN A 77 -8.37 5.59 -19.87
N LYS A 78 -8.90 5.58 -18.64
CA LYS A 78 -10.07 6.41 -18.25
C LYS A 78 -9.76 7.90 -18.40
N PHE A 79 -8.57 8.33 -17.97
CA PHE A 79 -8.16 9.73 -18.13
C PHE A 79 -8.02 10.10 -19.61
N GLU A 80 -7.41 9.26 -20.45
CA GLU A 80 -7.32 9.49 -21.89
C GLU A 80 -8.70 9.62 -22.54
N LYS A 81 -9.65 8.74 -22.18
CA LYS A 81 -11.05 8.83 -22.63
C LYS A 81 -11.72 10.12 -22.18
N SER A 82 -11.44 10.61 -20.97
CA SER A 82 -11.98 11.90 -20.48
C SER A 82 -11.51 13.11 -21.29
N LEU A 83 -10.42 12.98 -22.05
CA LEU A 83 -9.90 14.02 -22.92
C LEU A 83 -10.49 13.99 -24.34
N GLN A 84 -11.37 13.04 -24.65
CA GLN A 84 -12.07 12.99 -25.94
C GLN A 84 -12.85 14.29 -26.16
N GLY A 85 -12.67 14.90 -27.34
CA GLY A 85 -13.23 16.22 -27.67
C GLY A 85 -12.28 17.40 -27.42
N LYS A 86 -11.07 17.19 -26.89
CA LYS A 86 -10.01 18.20 -26.87
C LYS A 86 -9.16 18.13 -28.15
N SER A 87 -8.44 19.22 -28.45
CA SER A 87 -7.49 19.24 -29.57
C SER A 87 -6.36 18.23 -29.32
N LYS A 88 -5.82 17.65 -30.40
CA LYS A 88 -4.71 16.67 -30.32
C LYS A 88 -3.53 17.19 -29.50
N SER A 89 -3.17 18.47 -29.66
CA SER A 89 -2.09 19.11 -28.90
C SER A 89 -2.41 19.20 -27.40
N THR A 90 -3.64 19.54 -27.04
CA THR A 90 -4.09 19.59 -25.65
C THR A 90 -4.10 18.20 -25.00
N MET A 91 -4.57 17.19 -25.74
CA MET A 91 -4.56 15.80 -25.27
C MET A 91 -3.13 15.31 -25.02
N ALA A 92 -2.24 15.47 -25.99
CA ALA A 92 -0.85 15.06 -25.88
C ALA A 92 -0.12 15.73 -24.71
N MET A 93 -0.33 17.05 -24.54
CA MET A 93 0.24 17.79 -23.42
C MET A 93 -0.26 17.26 -22.07
N ARG A 94 -1.58 17.07 -21.92
CA ARG A 94 -2.18 16.57 -20.67
C ARG A 94 -1.77 15.13 -20.34
N MET A 95 -1.68 14.26 -21.36
CA MET A 95 -1.18 12.90 -21.18
C MET A 95 0.28 12.87 -20.75
N ARG A 96 1.12 13.73 -21.33
CA ARG A 96 2.52 13.88 -20.92
C ARG A 96 2.63 14.33 -19.46
N TYR A 97 1.82 15.32 -19.04
CA TYR A 97 1.80 15.76 -17.65
C TYR A 97 1.33 14.68 -16.69
N LEU A 98 0.28 13.92 -17.02
CA LEU A 98 -0.18 12.81 -16.19
C LEU A 98 0.94 11.78 -16.02
N ARG A 99 1.54 11.31 -17.11
CA ARG A 99 2.60 10.28 -17.07
C ARG A 99 3.79 10.73 -16.23
N LEU A 100 4.30 11.93 -16.46
CA LEU A 100 5.41 12.49 -15.68
C LEU A 100 5.09 12.53 -14.18
N ARG A 101 3.88 12.98 -13.82
CA ARG A 101 3.47 13.11 -12.41
C ARG A 101 3.27 11.74 -11.75
N VAL A 102 2.60 10.81 -12.41
CA VAL A 102 2.35 9.47 -11.87
C VAL A 102 3.66 8.70 -11.69
N THR A 103 4.59 8.78 -12.65
CA THR A 103 5.92 8.18 -12.52
C THR A 103 6.70 8.79 -11.36
N ARG A 104 6.64 10.12 -11.19
CA ARG A 104 7.28 10.81 -10.05
C ARG A 104 6.73 10.36 -8.70
N LEU A 105 5.42 10.14 -8.62
CA LEU A 105 4.76 9.64 -7.43
C LEU A 105 4.88 8.11 -7.26
N GLY A 106 5.64 7.41 -8.11
CA GLY A 106 5.81 5.96 -8.03
C GLY A 106 4.51 5.18 -8.24
N TYR A 107 3.56 5.74 -9.00
CA TYR A 107 2.21 5.20 -9.20
C TYR A 107 1.36 5.13 -7.92
N GLU A 108 1.78 5.80 -6.84
CA GLU A 108 1.07 5.84 -5.57
C GLU A 108 0.56 7.26 -5.30
N LEU A 109 -0.76 7.42 -5.26
CA LEU A 109 -1.42 8.66 -4.88
C LEU A 109 -1.85 8.58 -3.42
N ASN A 110 -1.10 9.24 -2.53
CA ASN A 110 -1.48 9.41 -1.13
C ASN A 110 -1.48 10.91 -0.75
N PRO A 111 -2.15 11.31 0.35
CA PRO A 111 -2.30 12.71 0.73
C PRO A 111 -0.97 13.45 0.96
N ASP A 112 0.08 12.75 1.41
CA ASP A 112 1.40 13.35 1.67
C ASP A 112 2.11 13.66 0.36
N ARG A 113 2.20 12.66 -0.53
CA ARG A 113 2.78 12.82 -1.87
C ARG A 113 2.03 13.83 -2.72
N PHE A 114 0.72 13.94 -2.55
CA PHE A 114 -0.08 14.98 -3.21
C PHE A 114 0.21 16.38 -2.65
N ARG A 115 0.38 16.52 -1.33
CA ARG A 115 0.77 17.79 -0.69
C ARG A 115 2.16 18.24 -1.12
N ASP A 116 3.13 17.33 -1.18
CA ASP A 116 4.48 17.61 -1.67
C ASP A 116 4.43 18.12 -3.12
N LEU A 117 3.61 17.50 -3.97
CA LEU A 117 3.42 17.94 -5.34
C LEU A 117 2.76 19.32 -5.45
N LEU A 118 1.84 19.67 -4.55
CA LEU A 118 1.23 21.01 -4.52
C LEU A 118 2.22 22.08 -4.04
N ALA A 119 3.06 21.77 -3.06
CA ALA A 119 4.06 22.69 -2.52
C ALA A 119 5.13 23.10 -3.55
N GLU A 120 5.43 22.24 -4.52
CA GLU A 120 6.38 22.53 -5.60
C GLU A 120 5.78 23.32 -6.77
N LEU A 121 4.45 23.42 -6.82
CA LEU A 121 3.72 24.15 -7.86
C LEU A 121 3.39 25.60 -7.47
N GLY A 122 3.60 25.97 -6.20
CA GLY A 122 3.45 27.33 -5.66
C GLY A 122 4.79 28.00 -5.43
#